data_AF-A0A7Y2CAE0-F1
#
_entry.id   AF-A0A7Y2CAE0-F1
#
_cell.length_a   1.000
_cell.length_b   1.000
_cell.length_c   1.000
_cell.angle_alpha   90.00
_cell.angle_beta   90.00
_cell.angle_gamma   90.00
#
_symmetry.space_group_name_H-M   'P 1'
#
loop_
_entity.id
_entity.type
_entity.pdbx_description
1 polymer ?
#
loop_
_entity_poly.entity_id
_entity_poly.type
_entity_poly.pdbx_seq_one_letter_code
_entity_poly.pdbx_strand_id
1 'polypeptide(L)'
;MKRANLVWVAIVVGLTFSCGGGGGGGDGGGQLPSGVEPPLTILPTYNFEIGEMLENIDFFVDVGGQLDITIEFGNTLFGNVDLNVVSPSNVTFLSYVTDVGSSIRVTVRDSQSALSGTYVLNVTSAVNAGVGDSPTSGGFDVVAPGETVSVNFTGNGVELSLDGAAAIPFTWEEYEDLLDNPLAETWQRRSSLAGATFGFVFDLMFEIADQLDGLELTLSTNPTVETCDMFPSSPPPGVLAQGESVFTRLSSGDELSPGDAFDWQFTNCWDSSSYDLIDGGAQFSNYIEELDANNTLTRIGFAPVGNTYGGIDFFELRISETMENQGVFTIDPTAVITVRGGFWMLLSQP
;
A
#
# COMPACT_ATOMS: atom_id res chain seq x y z
N MET A 1 14.78 -21.52 17.02
CA MET A 1 13.92 -21.31 15.83
C MET A 1 13.70 -19.81 15.78
N LYS A 2 14.36 -19.14 14.82
CA LYS A 2 14.08 -17.74 14.54
C LYS A 2 12.70 -17.70 13.88
N ARG A 3 11.90 -16.71 14.28
CA ARG A 3 10.48 -16.56 14.00
C ARG A 3 10.33 -15.86 12.64
N ALA A 4 9.36 -16.28 11.86
CA ALA A 4 9.01 -15.62 10.61
C ALA A 4 8.32 -14.32 10.97
N ASN A 5 9.03 -13.22 10.86
CA ASN A 5 8.50 -11.91 11.17
C ASN A 5 7.46 -11.53 10.11
N LEU A 6 6.18 -11.68 10.41
CA LEU A 6 5.12 -10.83 9.84
C LEU A 6 5.23 -9.45 10.53
N VAL A 7 6.45 -8.91 10.60
CA VAL A 7 6.68 -7.51 10.91
C VAL A 7 5.95 -6.74 9.83
N TRP A 8 5.28 -5.66 10.20
CA TRP A 8 4.79 -4.65 9.28
C TRP A 8 5.68 -4.62 8.06
N VAL A 9 5.18 -5.17 6.95
CA VAL A 9 5.84 -4.98 5.68
C VAL A 9 5.51 -3.55 5.32
N ALA A 10 6.19 -2.64 6.00
CA ALA A 10 6.35 -1.28 5.56
C ALA A 10 7.17 -1.44 4.28
N ILE A 11 6.46 -1.68 3.17
CA ILE A 11 7.00 -1.42 1.85
C ILE A 11 7.14 0.10 1.80
N VAL A 12 8.24 0.60 2.37
CA VAL A 12 8.69 1.95 2.10
C VAL A 12 9.66 1.78 0.95
N VAL A 13 9.13 1.48 -0.24
CA VAL A 13 9.92 1.70 -1.44
C VAL A 13 9.88 3.21 -1.64
N GLY A 14 10.77 3.90 -0.91
CA GLY A 14 10.97 5.33 -1.02
C GLY A 14 11.65 5.67 -2.35
N LEU A 15 11.01 5.36 -3.48
CA LEU A 15 11.38 5.89 -4.78
C LEU A 15 10.88 7.33 -4.79
N THR A 16 11.60 8.22 -4.12
CA THR A 16 11.31 9.65 -4.19
C THR A 16 11.44 10.08 -5.65
N PHE A 17 10.31 10.20 -6.35
CA PHE A 17 10.24 10.81 -7.66
C PHE A 17 10.53 12.32 -7.52
N SER A 18 11.80 12.67 -7.43
CA SER A 18 12.23 14.02 -7.78
C SER A 18 12.11 14.14 -9.29
N CYS A 19 10.92 14.50 -9.78
CA CYS A 19 10.76 15.01 -11.15
C CYS A 19 11.64 16.26 -11.31
N GLY A 20 12.88 16.03 -11.75
CA GLY A 20 13.80 17.04 -12.22
C GLY A 20 13.28 17.62 -13.53
N GLY A 21 12.24 18.46 -13.44
CA GLY A 21 11.74 19.26 -14.55
C GLY A 21 12.83 20.22 -15.01
N GLY A 22 13.49 19.84 -16.11
CA GLY A 22 14.46 20.68 -16.81
C GLY A 22 13.82 21.99 -17.25
N GLY A 23 14.14 23.08 -16.53
CA GLY A 23 13.77 24.43 -16.90
C GLY A 23 14.40 24.86 -18.22
N GLY A 24 13.67 24.70 -19.31
CA GLY A 24 13.95 25.31 -20.60
C GLY A 24 13.54 26.78 -20.61
N GLY A 25 14.42 27.67 -20.10
CA GLY A 25 14.23 29.12 -20.19
C GLY A 25 14.45 29.65 -21.60
N GLY A 26 13.35 29.86 -22.35
CA GLY A 26 13.32 30.62 -23.60
C GLY A 26 12.71 32.00 -23.37
N ASP A 27 13.56 33.01 -23.22
CA ASP A 27 13.17 34.41 -23.08
C ASP A 27 12.77 34.97 -24.45
N GLY A 28 11.53 35.46 -24.58
CA GLY A 28 10.99 35.98 -25.83
C GLY A 28 9.64 36.66 -25.63
N GLY A 29 9.67 37.95 -25.30
CA GLY A 29 8.50 38.76 -25.06
C GLY A 29 7.46 38.73 -26.19
N GLY A 30 6.19 38.57 -25.81
CA GLY A 30 5.05 38.64 -26.70
C GLY A 30 3.75 38.40 -25.95
N GLN A 31 2.93 39.45 -25.86
CA GLN A 31 1.48 39.49 -25.59
C GLN A 31 0.78 38.13 -25.36
N LEU A 32 0.30 37.89 -24.14
CA LEU A 32 -0.45 36.68 -23.76
C LEU A 32 -1.70 36.48 -24.66
N PRO A 33 -1.82 35.35 -25.37
CA PRO A 33 -3.07 34.97 -26.03
C PRO A 33 -4.09 34.49 -24.99
N SER A 34 -5.37 34.78 -25.21
CA SER A 34 -6.48 34.15 -24.49
C SER A 34 -6.47 32.65 -24.73
N GLY A 35 -6.10 31.87 -23.72
CA GLY A 35 -6.03 30.40 -23.79
C GLY A 35 -5.01 29.74 -22.86
N VAL A 36 -4.46 30.45 -21.87
CA VAL A 36 -3.61 29.82 -20.84
C VAL A 36 -4.53 29.05 -19.89
N GLU A 37 -4.46 27.73 -19.96
CA GLU A 37 -5.09 26.84 -18.99
C GLU A 37 -4.61 27.23 -17.57
N PRO A 38 -5.50 27.32 -16.57
CA PRO A 38 -5.09 27.63 -15.21
C PRO A 38 -4.05 26.60 -14.75
N PRO A 39 -3.08 26.95 -13.90
CA PRO A 39 -2.18 25.93 -13.35
C PRO A 39 -2.99 24.89 -12.57
N LEU A 40 -2.58 23.62 -12.67
CA LEU A 40 -3.18 22.53 -11.90
C LEU A 40 -3.17 22.88 -10.41
N THR A 41 -4.31 22.71 -9.74
CA THR A 41 -4.46 22.92 -8.31
C THR A 41 -4.70 21.59 -7.61
N ILE A 42 -3.78 21.19 -6.73
CA ILE A 42 -3.92 20.01 -5.87
C ILE A 42 -4.36 20.49 -4.48
N LEU A 43 -5.38 19.85 -3.91
CA LEU A 43 -5.90 20.18 -2.60
C LEU A 43 -5.01 19.63 -1.48
N PRO A 44 -4.98 20.25 -0.29
CA PRO A 44 -4.21 19.74 0.84
C PRO A 44 -4.82 18.50 1.51
N THR A 45 -6.04 18.11 1.12
CA THR A 45 -6.74 16.95 1.69
C THR A 45 -7.61 16.31 0.62
N TYR A 46 -7.69 14.98 0.61
CA TYR A 46 -8.58 14.18 -0.24
C TYR A 46 -9.27 13.11 0.60
N ASN A 47 -10.51 12.76 0.25
CA ASN A 47 -11.12 11.52 0.70
C ASN A 47 -10.47 10.35 -0.06
N PHE A 48 -10.25 9.22 0.59
CA PHE A 48 -9.86 7.98 -0.08
C PHE A 48 -11.00 6.96 -0.01
N GLU A 49 -11.07 6.11 -1.03
CA GLU A 49 -11.91 4.93 -1.09
C GLU A 49 -11.08 3.75 -1.62
N ILE A 50 -11.11 2.61 -0.94
CA ILE A 50 -10.48 1.35 -1.36
C ILE A 50 -11.55 0.25 -1.33
N GLY A 51 -11.70 -0.47 -2.44
CA GLY A 51 -12.72 -1.51 -2.53
C GLY A 51 -12.32 -2.71 -3.38
N GLU A 52 -13.23 -3.68 -3.42
CA GLU A 52 -13.04 -4.95 -4.13
C GLU A 52 -13.05 -4.75 -5.65
N MET A 53 -12.13 -5.42 -6.33
CA MET A 53 -12.10 -5.49 -7.78
C MET A 53 -13.39 -6.11 -8.33
N LEU A 54 -13.81 -5.64 -9.50
CA LEU A 54 -14.86 -6.31 -10.26
C LEU A 54 -14.41 -7.75 -10.59
N GLU A 55 -15.39 -8.65 -10.77
CA GLU A 55 -15.18 -10.07 -11.15
C GLU A 55 -14.69 -11.03 -10.04
N ASN A 56 -14.77 -10.65 -8.76
CA ASN A 56 -14.32 -11.45 -7.61
C ASN A 56 -12.83 -11.83 -7.71
N ILE A 57 -11.98 -10.90 -8.15
CA ILE A 57 -10.53 -11.05 -8.01
C ILE A 57 -10.21 -10.78 -6.54
N ASP A 58 -10.12 -11.86 -5.77
CA ASP A 58 -9.77 -11.81 -4.35
C ASP A 58 -8.36 -11.24 -4.16
N PHE A 59 -8.20 -10.32 -3.21
CA PHE A 59 -6.87 -9.89 -2.80
C PHE A 59 -6.24 -10.97 -1.90
N PHE A 60 -5.14 -11.56 -2.36
CA PHE A 60 -4.55 -12.75 -1.77
C PHE A 60 -3.09 -12.54 -1.38
N VAL A 61 -2.73 -13.03 -0.20
CA VAL A 61 -1.37 -12.96 0.35
C VAL A 61 -0.97 -14.34 0.88
N ASP A 62 0.05 -14.96 0.29
CA ASP A 62 0.74 -16.15 0.83
C ASP A 62 1.96 -15.70 1.62
N VAL A 63 2.05 -16.12 2.88
CA VAL A 63 3.14 -15.76 3.79
C VAL A 63 4.10 -16.94 3.95
N GLY A 64 4.80 -17.28 2.87
CA GLY A 64 5.90 -18.24 2.87
C GLY A 64 5.45 -19.65 3.27
N GLY A 65 4.21 -20.02 2.94
CA GLY A 65 3.59 -21.27 3.36
C GLY A 65 3.28 -21.36 4.86
N GLN A 66 3.38 -20.26 5.62
CA GLN A 66 2.93 -20.19 7.02
C GLN A 66 1.41 -20.12 7.12
N LEU A 67 0.80 -19.33 6.24
CA LEU A 67 -0.63 -19.12 6.12
C LEU A 67 -0.93 -18.39 4.81
N ASP A 68 -2.14 -18.59 4.33
CA ASP A 68 -2.72 -17.90 3.19
C ASP A 68 -3.80 -16.94 3.68
N ILE A 69 -3.81 -15.71 3.20
CA ILE A 69 -4.79 -14.68 3.56
C ILE A 69 -5.56 -14.28 2.30
N THR A 70 -6.88 -14.30 2.38
CA THR A 70 -7.76 -13.60 1.46
C THR A 70 -8.35 -12.39 2.17
N ILE A 71 -8.25 -11.23 1.52
CA ILE A 71 -8.72 -9.93 2.01
C ILE A 71 -9.88 -9.48 1.12
N GLU A 72 -11.01 -9.21 1.73
CA GLU A 72 -12.25 -8.76 1.12
C GLU A 72 -12.60 -7.40 1.73
N PHE A 73 -12.70 -6.34 0.93
CA PHE A 73 -12.95 -4.98 1.42
C PHE A 73 -14.42 -4.72 1.77
N GLY A 74 -15.33 -5.66 1.53
CA GLY A 74 -16.72 -5.59 2.00
C GLY A 74 -17.44 -4.31 1.54
N ASN A 75 -18.03 -3.57 2.49
CA ASN A 75 -18.36 -2.17 2.25
C ASN A 75 -17.05 -1.39 2.40
N THR A 76 -16.50 -0.95 1.28
CA THR A 76 -15.28 -0.13 1.02
C THR A 76 -14.59 0.46 2.26
N LEU A 77 -13.26 0.45 2.31
CA LEU A 77 -12.49 1.28 3.25
C LEU A 77 -12.54 2.73 2.78
N PHE A 78 -12.98 3.64 3.64
CA PHE A 78 -13.05 5.06 3.32
C PHE A 78 -12.46 5.91 4.44
N GLY A 79 -12.06 7.12 4.07
CA GLY A 79 -11.46 8.05 5.00
C GLY A 79 -10.90 9.27 4.29
N ASN A 80 -9.91 9.92 4.88
CA ASN A 80 -9.19 11.04 4.29
C ASN A 80 -7.68 10.91 4.44
N VAL A 81 -6.97 11.58 3.54
CA VAL A 81 -5.52 11.76 3.54
C VAL A 81 -5.20 13.25 3.55
N ASP A 82 -4.22 13.64 4.35
CA ASP A 82 -3.64 14.98 4.35
C ASP A 82 -2.35 15.02 3.57
N LEU A 83 -2.18 16.07 2.78
CA LEU A 83 -1.07 16.29 1.86
C LEU A 83 -0.33 17.58 2.19
N ASN A 84 1.00 17.54 2.09
CA ASN A 84 1.81 18.73 1.92
C ASN A 84 1.98 19.01 0.44
N VAL A 85 1.40 20.10 -0.05
CA VAL A 85 1.48 20.51 -1.46
C VAL A 85 2.43 21.71 -1.58
N VAL A 86 3.68 21.46 -2.00
CA VAL A 86 4.66 22.53 -2.27
C VAL A 86 4.48 23.06 -3.69
N SER A 87 4.22 22.16 -4.64
CA SER A 87 3.88 22.44 -6.03
C SER A 87 3.13 21.25 -6.63
N PRO A 88 2.50 21.36 -7.82
CA PRO A 88 1.84 20.22 -8.45
C PRO A 88 2.73 18.99 -8.66
N SER A 89 4.04 19.19 -8.86
CA SER A 89 5.05 18.12 -9.00
C SER A 89 5.86 17.87 -7.72
N ASN A 90 5.34 18.30 -6.56
CA ASN A 90 5.97 18.10 -5.26
C ASN A 90 4.88 18.05 -4.19
N VAL A 91 4.33 16.84 -4.04
CA VAL A 91 3.27 16.49 -3.11
C VAL A 91 3.80 15.40 -2.19
N THR A 92 3.44 15.44 -0.91
CA THR A 92 3.82 14.40 0.04
C THR A 92 2.64 14.08 0.93
N PHE A 93 2.32 12.79 1.10
CA PHE A 93 1.33 12.35 2.08
C PHE A 93 1.87 12.54 3.50
N LEU A 94 1.04 13.08 4.40
CA LEU A 94 1.41 13.37 5.78
C LEU A 94 0.77 12.37 6.74
N SER A 95 -0.55 12.25 6.66
CA SER A 95 -1.35 11.46 7.58
C SER A 95 -2.63 11.00 6.91
N TYR A 96 -3.29 10.03 7.52
CA TYR A 96 -4.59 9.57 7.10
C TYR A 96 -5.50 9.26 8.29
N VAL A 97 -6.80 9.34 8.01
CA VAL A 97 -7.86 8.95 8.93
C VAL A 97 -8.73 7.92 8.23
N THR A 98 -8.84 6.73 8.80
CA THR A 98 -9.84 5.73 8.35
C THR A 98 -11.12 5.91 9.13
N ASP A 99 -12.23 6.04 8.43
CA ASP A 99 -13.52 6.39 9.04
C ASP A 99 -14.23 5.19 9.67
N VAL A 100 -15.06 5.52 10.66
CA VAL A 100 -15.96 4.56 11.32
C VAL A 100 -16.94 3.96 10.32
N GLY A 101 -17.11 2.63 10.39
CA GLY A 101 -17.97 1.88 9.48
C GLY A 101 -17.23 1.25 8.30
N SER A 102 -15.96 1.60 8.09
CA SER A 102 -15.05 0.85 7.23
C SER A 102 -14.90 -0.58 7.73
N SER A 103 -14.82 -1.55 6.80
CA SER A 103 -14.70 -2.96 7.15
C SER A 103 -13.75 -3.73 6.23
N ILE A 104 -13.11 -4.76 6.77
CA ILE A 104 -12.31 -5.72 6.00
C ILE A 104 -12.67 -7.11 6.49
N ARG A 105 -13.12 -8.00 5.60
CA ARG A 105 -13.21 -9.43 5.90
C ARG A 105 -11.88 -10.09 5.55
N VAL A 106 -11.38 -10.89 6.48
CA VAL A 106 -10.14 -11.63 6.33
C VAL A 106 -10.41 -13.11 6.49
N THR A 107 -10.00 -13.90 5.50
CA THR A 107 -10.07 -15.36 5.55
C THR A 107 -8.66 -15.92 5.55
N VAL A 108 -8.29 -16.62 6.61
CA VAL A 108 -7.01 -17.29 6.75
C VAL A 108 -7.17 -18.78 6.45
N ARG A 109 -6.33 -19.31 5.56
CA ARG A 109 -6.27 -20.72 5.18
C ARG A 109 -4.86 -21.28 5.42
N ASP A 110 -4.79 -22.61 5.49
CA ASP A 110 -3.54 -23.37 5.58
C ASP A 110 -2.55 -22.90 6.66
N SER A 111 -3.06 -22.28 7.73
CA SER A 111 -2.25 -21.76 8.82
C SER A 111 -1.57 -22.87 9.61
N GLN A 112 -0.24 -22.82 9.69
CA GLN A 112 0.56 -23.70 10.55
C GLN A 112 0.36 -23.41 12.04
N SER A 113 -0.25 -22.27 12.39
CA SER A 113 -0.33 -21.77 13.75
C SER A 113 -1.76 -21.68 14.30
N ALA A 114 -2.68 -22.47 13.72
CA ALA A 114 -4.08 -22.59 14.12
C ALA A 114 -4.86 -21.26 14.07
N LEU A 115 -4.50 -20.36 13.15
CA LEU A 115 -5.22 -19.12 12.90
C LEU A 115 -6.26 -19.24 11.79
N SER A 116 -6.39 -20.41 11.16
CA SER A 116 -7.35 -20.65 10.07
C SER A 116 -8.78 -20.31 10.48
N GLY A 117 -9.50 -19.66 9.59
CA GLY A 117 -10.87 -19.20 9.82
C GLY A 117 -11.12 -17.85 9.17
N THR A 118 -12.34 -17.34 9.32
CA THR A 118 -12.75 -16.04 8.80
C THR A 118 -13.14 -15.12 9.94
N TYR A 119 -12.70 -13.87 9.85
CA TYR A 119 -13.07 -12.80 10.77
C TYR A 119 -13.27 -11.49 9.99
N VAL A 120 -13.88 -10.50 10.64
CA VAL A 120 -14.12 -9.18 10.07
C VAL A 120 -13.53 -8.13 10.99
N LEU A 121 -12.70 -7.25 10.43
CA LEU A 121 -12.29 -6.01 11.07
C LEU A 121 -13.36 -4.96 10.79
N ASN A 122 -13.91 -4.35 11.85
CA ASN A 122 -14.83 -3.22 11.72
C ASN A 122 -14.23 -2.01 12.42
N VAL A 123 -13.99 -0.93 11.68
CA VAL A 123 -13.51 0.32 12.29
C VAL A 123 -14.62 0.90 13.16
N THR A 124 -14.39 0.91 14.48
CA THR A 124 -15.37 1.35 15.49
C THR A 124 -15.08 2.77 15.96
N SER A 125 -13.84 3.22 15.82
CA SER A 125 -13.43 4.60 16.05
C SER A 125 -12.39 5.00 15.00
N ALA A 126 -12.47 6.24 14.52
CA ALA A 126 -11.65 6.70 13.41
C ALA A 126 -10.16 6.50 13.70
N VAL A 127 -9.47 5.77 12.83
CA VAL A 127 -8.06 5.38 13.00
C VAL A 127 -7.20 6.47 12.40
N ASN A 128 -6.32 7.08 13.21
CA ASN A 128 -5.46 8.18 12.78
C ASN A 128 -4.00 7.73 12.80
N ALA A 129 -3.29 7.89 11.68
CA ALA A 129 -1.87 7.54 11.58
C ALA A 129 -1.10 8.49 10.65
N GLY A 130 0.21 8.59 10.86
CA GLY A 130 1.12 9.16 9.87
C GLY A 130 1.42 8.14 8.77
N VAL A 131 1.84 8.59 7.60
CA VAL A 131 2.31 7.66 6.55
C VAL A 131 3.63 7.01 6.98
N GLY A 132 3.68 5.68 6.97
CA GLY A 132 4.82 4.89 7.46
C GLY A 132 4.93 4.80 8.99
N ASP A 133 3.97 5.36 9.74
CA ASP A 133 3.96 5.35 11.20
C ASP A 133 2.82 4.47 11.74
N SER A 134 3.00 3.92 12.95
CA SER A 134 1.92 3.23 13.64
C SER A 134 0.75 4.19 14.00
N PRO A 135 -0.50 3.71 14.03
CA PRO A 135 -1.64 4.52 14.46
C PRO A 135 -1.46 5.16 15.84
N THR A 136 -1.92 6.40 15.99
CA THR A 136 -1.81 7.14 17.26
C THR A 136 -3.09 7.10 18.08
N SER A 137 -4.23 6.84 17.42
CA SER A 137 -5.56 6.77 18.03
C SER A 137 -6.56 6.05 17.12
N GLY A 138 -7.73 5.73 17.69
CA GLY A 138 -8.80 5.01 17.01
C GLY A 138 -8.81 3.53 17.38
N GLY A 139 -9.47 2.73 16.57
CA GLY A 139 -9.58 1.30 16.85
C GLY A 139 -10.62 0.60 16.00
N PHE A 140 -10.54 -0.73 16.03
CA PHE A 140 -11.44 -1.61 15.33
C PHE A 140 -11.80 -2.82 16.18
N ASP A 141 -12.93 -3.45 15.86
CA ASP A 141 -13.29 -4.75 16.40
C ASP A 141 -12.91 -5.86 15.41
N VAL A 142 -12.28 -6.92 15.92
CA VAL A 142 -12.04 -8.18 15.22
C VAL A 142 -13.14 -9.15 15.60
N VAL A 143 -14.09 -9.36 14.69
CA VAL A 143 -15.29 -10.18 14.92
C VAL A 143 -15.09 -11.54 14.27
N ALA A 144 -15.07 -12.60 15.09
CA ALA A 144 -15.00 -13.98 14.65
C ALA A 144 -16.20 -14.78 15.21
N PRO A 145 -16.46 -16.03 14.75
CA PRO A 145 -17.56 -16.82 15.28
C PRO A 145 -17.48 -17.05 16.78
N GLY A 146 -18.35 -16.37 17.54
CA GLY A 146 -18.48 -16.55 18.99
C GLY A 146 -17.55 -15.68 19.85
N GLU A 147 -16.76 -14.78 19.25
CA GLU A 147 -15.88 -13.85 19.97
C GLU A 147 -15.73 -12.52 19.23
N THR A 148 -15.55 -11.44 19.98
CA THR A 148 -15.20 -10.12 19.44
C THR A 148 -14.04 -9.57 20.26
N VAL A 149 -12.96 -9.19 19.57
CA VAL A 149 -11.83 -8.51 20.21
C VAL A 149 -11.84 -7.05 19.81
N SER A 150 -11.97 -6.15 20.78
CA SER A 150 -11.74 -4.73 20.54
C SER A 150 -10.25 -4.42 20.59
N VAL A 151 -9.76 -3.78 19.53
CA VAL A 151 -8.39 -3.31 19.36
C VAL A 151 -8.41 -1.79 19.39
N ASN A 152 -7.90 -1.20 20.46
CA ASN A 152 -7.83 0.25 20.61
C ASN A 152 -6.39 0.72 20.47
N PHE A 153 -6.15 1.63 19.52
CA PHE A 153 -4.86 2.26 19.31
C PHE A 153 -4.60 3.34 20.34
N THR A 154 -3.38 3.34 20.84
CA THR A 154 -2.83 4.36 21.72
C THR A 154 -1.54 4.88 21.10
N GLY A 155 -1.09 6.07 21.50
CA GLY A 155 0.16 6.62 20.98
C GLY A 155 1.41 5.78 21.25
N ASN A 156 1.34 4.73 22.11
CA ASN A 156 2.50 3.89 22.47
C ASN A 156 2.29 2.39 22.19
N GLY A 157 1.17 2.00 21.59
CA GLY A 157 0.81 0.59 21.38
C GLY A 157 -0.68 0.38 21.29
N VAL A 158 -1.17 -0.76 21.77
CA VAL A 158 -2.58 -1.14 21.68
C VAL A 158 -3.12 -1.71 22.98
N GLU A 159 -4.41 -1.50 23.19
CA GLU A 159 -5.18 -2.16 24.23
C GLU A 159 -6.14 -3.16 23.59
N LEU A 160 -6.06 -4.42 24.01
CA LEU A 160 -6.95 -5.48 23.52
C LEU A 160 -7.97 -5.90 24.58
N SER A 161 -9.24 -6.04 24.20
CA SER A 161 -10.31 -6.52 25.07
C SER A 161 -11.12 -7.62 24.38
N LEU A 162 -11.20 -8.80 25.00
CA LEU A 162 -12.04 -9.90 24.52
C LEU A 162 -13.44 -9.79 25.11
N ASP A 163 -14.47 -9.72 24.27
CA ASP A 163 -15.90 -9.71 24.63
C ASP A 163 -16.26 -8.67 25.72
N GLY A 164 -15.60 -7.50 25.68
CA GLY A 164 -15.80 -6.43 26.65
C GLY A 164 -15.17 -6.67 28.03
N ALA A 165 -14.29 -7.67 28.15
CA ALA A 165 -13.48 -7.88 29.35
C ALA A 165 -12.50 -6.72 29.60
N ALA A 166 -11.78 -6.78 30.73
CA ALA A 166 -10.76 -5.78 31.03
C ALA A 166 -9.69 -5.74 29.93
N ALA A 167 -9.35 -4.53 29.48
CA ALA A 167 -8.36 -4.33 28.44
C ALA A 167 -6.96 -4.72 28.93
N ILE A 168 -6.19 -5.35 28.03
CA ILE A 168 -4.81 -5.75 28.24
C ILE A 168 -3.94 -4.86 27.34
N PRO A 169 -3.04 -4.04 27.92
CA PRO A 169 -2.15 -3.19 27.13
C PRO A 169 -0.96 -3.99 26.59
N PHE A 170 -0.52 -3.63 25.39
CA PHE A 170 0.69 -4.08 24.73
C PHE A 170 1.41 -2.87 24.13
N THR A 171 2.75 -2.85 24.16
CA THR A 171 3.51 -1.96 23.28
C THR A 171 3.32 -2.38 21.82
N TRP A 172 3.75 -1.53 20.87
CA TRP A 172 3.76 -1.91 19.45
C TRP A 172 4.57 -3.18 19.19
N GLU A 173 5.80 -3.24 19.69
CA GLU A 173 6.67 -4.42 19.61
C GLU A 173 6.00 -5.68 20.22
N GLU A 174 5.40 -5.54 21.41
CA GLU A 174 4.72 -6.67 22.06
C GLU A 174 3.51 -7.15 21.26
N TYR A 175 2.76 -6.22 20.65
CA TYR A 175 1.58 -6.54 19.84
C TYR A 175 1.94 -7.24 18.54
N GLU A 176 2.99 -6.80 17.87
CA GLU A 176 3.54 -7.43 16.67
C GLU A 176 4.04 -8.85 16.99
N ASP A 177 4.78 -8.99 18.09
CA ASP A 177 5.30 -10.27 18.55
C ASP A 177 4.20 -11.30 18.91
N LEU A 178 2.96 -10.86 19.16
CA LEU A 178 1.86 -11.79 19.48
C LEU A 178 1.65 -12.81 18.37
N LEU A 179 1.69 -12.40 17.12
CA LEU A 179 1.41 -13.27 15.97
C LEU A 179 2.28 -14.54 16.00
N ASP A 180 3.56 -14.37 16.31
CA ASP A 180 4.56 -15.43 16.36
C ASP A 180 4.80 -16.00 17.76
N ASN A 181 4.07 -15.53 18.76
CA ASN A 181 4.17 -16.03 20.12
C ASN A 181 3.27 -17.27 20.31
N PRO A 182 3.83 -18.49 20.38
CA PRO A 182 3.02 -19.71 20.56
C PRO A 182 2.37 -19.81 21.95
N LEU A 183 2.76 -18.94 22.90
CA LEU A 183 2.17 -18.87 24.23
C LEU A 183 1.03 -17.84 24.33
N ALA A 184 0.88 -16.96 23.34
CA ALA A 184 -0.21 -16.01 23.29
C ALA A 184 -1.53 -16.72 22.96
N GLU A 185 -2.63 -16.20 23.51
CA GLU A 185 -3.96 -16.76 23.27
C GLU A 185 -4.38 -16.54 21.80
N THR A 186 -5.10 -17.49 21.20
CA THR A 186 -5.45 -17.45 19.77
C THR A 186 -6.12 -16.13 19.34
N TRP A 187 -6.97 -15.55 20.19
CA TRP A 187 -7.65 -14.28 19.90
C TRP A 187 -6.66 -13.09 19.88
N GLN A 188 -5.61 -13.11 20.70
CA GLN A 188 -4.55 -12.09 20.70
C GLN A 188 -3.74 -12.16 19.41
N ARG A 189 -3.33 -13.37 19.04
CA ARG A 189 -2.57 -13.66 17.81
C ARG A 189 -3.37 -13.27 16.56
N ARG A 190 -4.67 -13.57 16.54
CA ARG A 190 -5.58 -13.16 15.46
C ARG A 190 -5.74 -11.64 15.40
N SER A 191 -5.84 -10.98 16.54
CA SER A 191 -5.94 -9.51 16.58
C SER A 191 -4.68 -8.86 16.02
N SER A 192 -3.50 -9.35 16.41
CA SER A 192 -2.22 -8.95 15.84
C SER A 192 -2.17 -9.13 14.31
N LEU A 193 -2.57 -10.30 13.80
CA LEU A 193 -2.68 -10.53 12.35
C LEU A 193 -3.66 -9.56 11.66
N ALA A 194 -4.78 -9.24 12.32
CA ALA A 194 -5.75 -8.27 11.82
C ALA A 194 -5.11 -6.87 11.72
N GLY A 195 -4.39 -6.43 12.75
CA GLY A 195 -3.62 -5.18 12.72
C GLY A 195 -2.59 -5.13 11.59
N ALA A 196 -1.81 -6.21 11.42
CA ALA A 196 -0.84 -6.31 10.33
C ALA A 196 -1.51 -6.28 8.95
N THR A 197 -2.66 -6.97 8.79
CA THR A 197 -3.44 -6.95 7.54
C THR A 197 -3.96 -5.55 7.22
N PHE A 198 -4.42 -4.81 8.23
CA PHE A 198 -4.87 -3.43 8.09
C PHE A 198 -3.73 -2.52 7.66
N GLY A 199 -2.56 -2.60 8.31
CA GLY A 199 -1.37 -1.84 7.95
C GLY A 199 -0.89 -2.11 6.53
N PHE A 200 -0.76 -3.39 6.17
CA PHE A 200 -0.30 -3.83 4.85
C PHE A 200 -1.12 -3.26 3.68
N VAL A 201 -2.45 -3.15 3.85
CA VAL A 201 -3.33 -2.52 2.85
C VAL A 201 -2.97 -1.04 2.63
N PHE A 202 -2.70 -0.30 3.71
CA PHE A 202 -2.36 1.13 3.62
C PHE A 202 -0.96 1.34 3.06
N ASP A 203 0.00 0.49 3.43
CA ASP A 203 1.36 0.56 2.86
C ASP A 203 1.31 0.40 1.33
N LEU A 204 0.57 -0.61 0.83
CA LEU A 204 0.34 -0.77 -0.61
C LEU A 204 -0.43 0.40 -1.24
N MET A 205 -1.44 0.94 -0.56
CA MET A 205 -2.19 2.09 -1.05
C MET A 205 -1.27 3.30 -1.26
N PHE A 206 -0.40 3.62 -0.29
CA PHE A 206 0.51 4.76 -0.41
C PHE A 206 1.58 4.54 -1.47
N GLU A 207 2.08 3.31 -1.60
CA GLU A 207 3.00 2.94 -2.67
C GLU A 207 2.37 3.15 -4.06
N ILE A 208 1.12 2.71 -4.25
CA ILE A 208 0.35 2.96 -5.48
C ILE A 208 0.10 4.46 -5.69
N ALA A 209 -0.20 5.19 -4.62
CA ALA A 209 -0.49 6.61 -4.70
C ALA A 209 0.74 7.42 -5.11
N ASP A 210 1.95 7.01 -4.71
CA ASP A 210 3.20 7.63 -5.14
C ASP A 210 3.41 7.47 -6.65
N GLN A 211 3.01 6.33 -7.24
CA GLN A 211 3.05 6.13 -8.69
C GLN A 211 2.12 7.09 -9.46
N LEU A 212 1.09 7.67 -8.82
CA LEU A 212 0.20 8.66 -9.46
C LEU A 212 0.96 9.94 -9.84
N ASP A 213 1.93 10.37 -9.03
CA ASP A 213 2.78 11.55 -9.33
C ASP A 213 3.74 11.25 -10.51
N GLY A 214 4.17 9.99 -10.63
CA GLY A 214 5.07 9.51 -11.67
C GLY A 214 4.43 9.32 -13.06
N LEU A 215 3.10 9.34 -13.19
CA LEU A 215 2.44 8.97 -14.45
C LEU A 215 2.80 9.88 -15.62
N GLU A 216 2.95 11.19 -15.40
CA GLU A 216 3.29 12.15 -16.47
C GLU A 216 4.67 11.85 -17.09
N LEU A 217 5.60 11.28 -16.31
CA LEU A 217 6.94 10.93 -16.81
C LEU A 217 6.84 9.92 -17.96
N THR A 218 5.84 9.04 -17.93
CA THR A 218 5.57 8.05 -18.98
C THR A 218 5.23 8.66 -20.34
N LEU A 219 4.80 9.93 -20.40
CA LEU A 219 4.56 10.62 -21.68
C LEU A 219 5.88 10.95 -22.40
N SER A 220 6.93 11.21 -21.62
CA SER A 220 8.25 11.54 -22.17
C SER A 220 9.17 10.33 -22.28
N THR A 221 9.00 9.34 -21.39
CA THR A 221 9.87 8.17 -21.24
C THR A 221 9.04 6.93 -20.94
N ASN A 222 8.81 6.08 -21.95
CA ASN A 222 8.05 4.83 -21.80
C ASN A 222 8.82 3.65 -22.40
N PRO A 223 9.24 2.64 -21.61
CA PRO A 223 9.03 2.54 -20.16
C PRO A 223 9.89 3.52 -19.36
N THR A 224 9.41 3.91 -18.17
CA THR A 224 10.25 4.54 -17.14
C THR A 224 10.98 3.43 -16.40
N VAL A 225 12.31 3.54 -16.29
CA VAL A 225 13.16 2.53 -15.65
C VAL A 225 13.96 3.19 -14.55
N GLU A 226 13.89 2.62 -13.35
CA GLU A 226 14.63 3.09 -12.19
C GLU A 226 15.47 1.95 -11.60
N THR A 227 16.72 2.25 -11.27
CA THR A 227 17.61 1.28 -10.64
C THR A 227 17.34 1.23 -9.14
N CYS A 228 17.14 0.04 -8.59
CA CYS A 228 16.99 -0.15 -7.15
C CYS A 228 18.34 -0.07 -6.43
N ASP A 229 18.36 -0.26 -5.12
CA ASP A 229 19.61 -0.23 -4.37
C ASP A 229 20.54 -1.36 -4.79
N MET A 230 21.84 -1.07 -4.74
CA MET A 230 22.88 -2.05 -4.99
C MET A 230 23.19 -2.80 -3.68
N PHE A 231 23.26 -4.12 -3.75
CA PHE A 231 23.72 -4.92 -2.61
C PHE A 231 25.14 -4.48 -2.20
N PRO A 232 25.40 -4.23 -0.90
CA PRO A 232 26.71 -3.76 -0.45
C PRO A 232 27.77 -4.87 -0.49
N SER A 233 27.36 -6.13 -0.64
CA SER A 233 28.24 -7.31 -0.73
C SER A 233 27.66 -8.33 -1.73
N SER A 234 28.03 -9.61 -1.62
CA SER A 234 27.57 -10.60 -2.61
C SER A 234 26.06 -10.81 -2.49
N PRO A 235 25.26 -10.63 -3.57
CA PRO A 235 23.82 -10.83 -3.53
C PRO A 235 23.47 -12.32 -3.32
N PRO A 236 22.20 -12.63 -2.98
CA PRO A 236 21.73 -14.01 -2.95
C PRO A 236 21.96 -14.73 -4.29
N PRO A 237 22.18 -16.06 -4.30
CA PRO A 237 22.39 -16.81 -5.54
C PRO A 237 21.24 -16.63 -6.52
N GLY A 238 21.56 -16.22 -7.75
CA GLY A 238 20.57 -16.00 -8.82
C GLY A 238 19.91 -14.62 -8.81
N VAL A 239 20.28 -13.75 -7.86
CA VAL A 239 19.81 -12.36 -7.77
C VAL A 239 20.87 -11.42 -8.36
N LEU A 240 20.41 -10.39 -9.08
CA LEU A 240 21.29 -9.34 -9.61
C LEU A 240 21.95 -8.54 -8.48
N ALA A 241 23.15 -7.99 -8.73
CA ALA A 241 23.81 -7.11 -7.75
C ALA A 241 23.08 -5.78 -7.56
N GLN A 242 22.36 -5.35 -8.60
CA GLN A 242 21.45 -4.21 -8.60
C GLN A 242 20.31 -4.54 -9.56
N GLY A 243 19.09 -4.51 -9.06
CA GLY A 243 17.88 -4.71 -9.85
C GLY A 243 17.29 -3.40 -10.37
N GLU A 244 16.07 -3.50 -10.88
CA GLU A 244 15.32 -2.36 -11.42
C GLU A 244 13.81 -2.49 -11.18
N SER A 245 13.16 -1.33 -11.14
CA SER A 245 11.71 -1.19 -11.29
C SER A 245 11.42 -0.57 -12.66
N VAL A 246 10.40 -1.08 -13.33
CA VAL A 246 10.02 -0.68 -14.69
C VAL A 246 8.53 -0.35 -14.69
N PHE A 247 8.21 0.91 -14.90
CA PHE A 247 6.84 1.40 -15.00
C PHE A 247 6.51 1.74 -16.45
N THR A 248 5.52 1.05 -17.02
CA THR A 248 5.18 1.09 -18.44
C THR A 248 3.75 1.53 -18.64
N ARG A 249 3.51 2.60 -19.39
CA ARG A 249 2.18 2.92 -19.89
C ARG A 249 1.82 2.00 -21.04
N LEU A 250 0.69 1.29 -20.92
CA LEU A 250 0.20 0.32 -21.91
C LEU A 250 -0.69 0.97 -22.97
N SER A 251 -1.26 2.13 -22.66
CA SER A 251 -2.08 2.92 -23.58
C SER A 251 -1.25 3.67 -24.62
N SER A 252 -1.89 3.98 -25.75
CA SER A 252 -1.36 4.84 -26.80
C SER A 252 -1.98 6.24 -26.75
N GLY A 253 -1.18 7.29 -26.86
CA GLY A 253 -1.66 8.67 -26.94
C GLY A 253 -0.61 9.65 -26.45
N ASP A 254 -0.72 10.91 -26.89
CA ASP A 254 0.24 11.96 -26.55
C ASP A 254 -0.01 12.57 -25.16
N GLU A 255 -1.16 12.26 -24.54
CA GLU A 255 -1.59 12.74 -23.23
C GLU A 255 -2.11 11.58 -22.39
N LEU A 256 -2.06 11.69 -21.06
CA LEU A 256 -2.75 10.78 -20.15
C LEU A 256 -4.26 10.94 -20.34
N SER A 257 -5.01 9.85 -20.23
CA SER A 257 -6.46 9.90 -20.42
C SER A 257 -7.18 8.94 -19.48
N PRO A 258 -8.40 9.30 -19.01
CA PRO A 258 -9.22 8.37 -18.28
C PRO A 258 -9.43 7.07 -19.06
N GLY A 259 -9.23 5.94 -18.38
CA GLY A 259 -9.22 4.61 -18.99
C GLY A 259 -7.83 4.05 -19.28
N ASP A 260 -6.77 4.85 -19.11
CA ASP A 260 -5.41 4.37 -19.32
C ASP A 260 -5.01 3.23 -18.39
N ALA A 261 -4.08 2.41 -18.87
CA ALA A 261 -3.53 1.28 -18.12
C ALA A 261 -2.00 1.32 -18.10
N PHE A 262 -1.43 0.76 -17.02
CA PHE A 262 0.00 0.73 -16.73
C PHE A 262 0.40 -0.64 -16.19
N ASP A 263 1.66 -0.99 -16.41
CA ASP A 263 2.30 -2.18 -15.86
C ASP A 263 3.51 -1.75 -15.04
N TRP A 264 3.66 -2.30 -13.85
CA TRP A 264 4.78 -2.05 -12.97
C TRP A 264 5.46 -3.34 -12.60
N GLN A 265 6.73 -3.48 -13.00
CA GLN A 265 7.49 -4.71 -12.87
C GLN A 265 8.78 -4.46 -12.10
N PHE A 266 9.06 -5.34 -11.15
CA PHE A 266 10.27 -5.38 -10.36
C PHE A 266 11.10 -6.60 -10.74
N THR A 267 12.37 -6.36 -11.00
CA THR A 267 13.35 -7.43 -11.23
C THR A 267 14.49 -7.29 -10.24
N ASN A 268 14.52 -8.16 -9.24
CA ASN A 268 15.50 -8.19 -8.15
C ASN A 268 15.70 -6.81 -7.50
N CYS A 269 14.60 -6.08 -7.30
CA CYS A 269 14.63 -4.75 -6.75
C CYS A 269 14.90 -4.84 -5.24
N TRP A 270 16.14 -4.58 -4.83
CA TRP A 270 16.52 -4.59 -3.43
C TRP A 270 16.40 -3.19 -2.84
N ASP A 271 15.86 -3.11 -1.63
CA ASP A 271 15.74 -1.89 -0.84
C ASP A 271 16.64 -2.00 0.39
N SER A 272 17.60 -1.09 0.49
CA SER A 272 18.57 -1.09 1.58
C SER A 272 18.00 -0.63 2.92
N SER A 273 16.84 0.03 2.91
CA SER A 273 16.20 0.56 4.11
C SER A 273 15.42 -0.53 4.86
N SER A 274 14.68 -1.35 4.12
CA SER A 274 13.89 -2.49 4.63
C SER A 274 14.67 -3.80 4.64
N TYR A 275 15.77 -3.89 3.88
CA TYR A 275 16.47 -5.15 3.58
C TYR A 275 15.61 -6.15 2.79
N ASP A 276 14.59 -5.68 2.10
CA ASP A 276 13.71 -6.53 1.29
C ASP A 276 14.14 -6.60 -0.17
N LEU A 277 13.93 -7.78 -0.76
CA LEU A 277 14.06 -8.03 -2.19
C LEU A 277 12.66 -8.19 -2.79
N ILE A 278 12.36 -7.37 -3.80
CA ILE A 278 11.08 -7.31 -4.48
C ILE A 278 11.22 -7.84 -5.91
N ASP A 279 10.32 -8.74 -6.28
CA ASP A 279 10.20 -9.33 -7.61
C ASP A 279 8.72 -9.40 -8.02
N GLY A 280 8.43 -9.48 -9.32
CA GLY A 280 7.05 -9.56 -9.83
C GLY A 280 6.48 -8.18 -10.12
N GLY A 281 5.16 -8.00 -10.01
CA GLY A 281 4.58 -6.72 -10.40
C GLY A 281 3.07 -6.59 -10.24
N ALA A 282 2.56 -5.47 -10.74
CA ALA A 282 1.15 -5.13 -10.74
C ALA A 282 0.74 -4.42 -12.04
N GLN A 283 -0.51 -4.63 -12.45
CA GLN A 283 -1.14 -3.86 -13.51
C GLN A 283 -2.17 -2.91 -12.93
N PHE A 284 -2.13 -1.67 -13.38
CA PHE A 284 -3.00 -0.59 -13.00
C PHE A 284 -3.95 -0.35 -14.17
N SER A 285 -5.25 -0.43 -13.92
CA SER A 285 -6.25 -0.39 -14.98
C SER A 285 -7.29 0.69 -14.71
N ASN A 286 -7.74 1.31 -15.80
CA ASN A 286 -8.77 2.33 -15.79
C ASN A 286 -8.40 3.53 -14.90
N TYR A 287 -7.31 4.20 -15.28
CA TYR A 287 -6.91 5.48 -14.71
C TYR A 287 -8.09 6.47 -14.70
N ILE A 288 -8.24 7.19 -13.60
CA ILE A 288 -9.21 8.27 -13.46
C ILE A 288 -8.43 9.52 -13.10
N GLU A 289 -8.68 10.59 -13.83
CA GLU A 289 -8.27 11.95 -13.50
C GLU A 289 -9.41 12.89 -13.88
N GLU A 290 -9.92 13.65 -12.91
CA GLU A 290 -10.99 14.61 -13.15
C GLU A 290 -10.64 15.97 -12.56
N LEU A 291 -10.68 16.99 -13.41
CA LEU A 291 -10.44 18.38 -13.05
C LEU A 291 -11.75 19.17 -13.05
N ASP A 292 -11.92 20.09 -12.09
CA ASP A 292 -13.06 21.02 -12.10
C ASP A 292 -12.85 22.17 -13.11
N ALA A 293 -13.85 23.05 -13.21
CA ALA A 293 -13.79 24.22 -14.10
C ALA A 293 -12.67 25.23 -13.75
N ASN A 294 -12.03 25.09 -12.58
CA ASN A 294 -10.91 25.93 -12.11
C ASN A 294 -9.56 25.21 -12.24
N ASN A 295 -9.50 24.06 -12.89
CA ASN A 295 -8.32 23.20 -12.98
C ASN A 295 -7.86 22.62 -11.62
N THR A 296 -8.81 22.37 -10.72
CA THR A 296 -8.56 21.68 -9.45
C THR A 296 -8.70 20.18 -9.65
N LEU A 297 -7.71 19.41 -9.22
CA LEU A 297 -7.80 17.95 -9.21
C LEU A 297 -8.87 17.51 -8.23
N THR A 298 -9.98 16.99 -8.76
CA THR A 298 -11.12 16.55 -7.95
C THR A 298 -11.12 15.06 -7.72
N ARG A 299 -10.61 14.26 -8.65
CA ARG A 299 -10.52 12.80 -8.50
C ARG A 299 -9.28 12.27 -9.20
N ILE A 300 -8.58 11.33 -8.57
CA ILE A 300 -7.45 10.62 -9.15
C ILE A 300 -7.34 9.19 -8.61
N GLY A 301 -6.97 8.23 -9.46
CA GLY A 301 -6.69 6.86 -9.02
C GLY A 301 -6.98 5.81 -10.09
N PHE A 302 -7.18 4.57 -9.64
CA PHE A 302 -7.51 3.42 -10.48
C PHE A 302 -8.73 2.74 -9.89
N ALA A 303 -9.87 2.91 -10.54
CA ALA A 303 -11.14 2.40 -10.02
C ALA A 303 -12.12 2.06 -11.14
N PRO A 304 -13.11 1.18 -10.89
CA PRO A 304 -14.13 0.87 -11.89
C PRO A 304 -15.00 2.10 -12.20
N VAL A 305 -15.37 2.27 -13.47
CA VAL A 305 -16.34 3.29 -13.91
C VAL A 305 -17.52 2.60 -14.59
N GLY A 306 -18.68 2.63 -13.94
CA GLY A 306 -19.85 1.90 -14.42
C GLY A 306 -19.60 0.39 -14.44
N ASN A 307 -19.58 -0.20 -15.63
CA ASN A 307 -19.29 -1.63 -15.82
C ASN A 307 -17.86 -1.88 -16.35
N THR A 308 -17.02 -0.85 -16.45
CA THR A 308 -15.63 -0.99 -16.89
C THR A 308 -14.78 -1.46 -15.72
N TYR A 309 -14.05 -2.55 -15.93
CA TYR A 309 -13.04 -3.06 -15.00
C TYR A 309 -11.97 -1.98 -14.71
N GLY A 310 -11.57 -1.84 -13.45
CA GLY A 310 -10.57 -0.88 -13.02
C GLY A 310 -10.03 -1.19 -11.63
N GLY A 311 -8.83 -0.72 -11.35
CA GLY A 311 -8.09 -0.98 -10.12
C GLY A 311 -6.69 -1.55 -10.36
N ILE A 312 -6.11 -2.13 -9.32
CA ILE A 312 -4.74 -2.64 -9.28
C ILE A 312 -4.81 -4.16 -9.13
N ASP A 313 -4.11 -4.88 -10.01
CA ASP A 313 -4.03 -6.35 -10.01
C ASP A 313 -2.57 -6.80 -9.94
N PHE A 314 -2.21 -7.46 -8.85
CA PHE A 314 -0.88 -7.99 -8.57
C PHE A 314 -0.70 -9.38 -9.19
N PHE A 315 0.36 -9.54 -9.98
CA PHE A 315 0.74 -10.80 -10.61
C PHE A 315 1.95 -11.39 -9.90
N GLU A 316 1.71 -12.03 -8.75
CA GLU A 316 2.76 -12.64 -7.92
C GLU A 316 3.84 -11.63 -7.48
N LEU A 317 3.43 -10.45 -7.00
CA LEU A 317 4.38 -9.54 -6.35
C LEU A 317 4.96 -10.23 -5.11
N ARG A 318 6.27 -10.43 -5.13
CA ARG A 318 7.00 -11.20 -4.13
C ARG A 318 7.94 -10.28 -3.37
N ILE A 319 7.83 -10.31 -2.06
CA ILE A 319 8.66 -9.54 -1.13
C ILE A 319 9.40 -10.55 -0.26
N SER A 320 10.72 -10.47 -0.21
CA SER A 320 11.55 -11.45 0.47
C SER A 320 12.58 -10.76 1.36
N GLU A 321 12.55 -11.06 2.66
CA GLU A 321 13.54 -10.53 3.59
C GLU A 321 14.93 -11.10 3.25
N THR A 322 15.92 -10.21 3.22
CA THR A 322 17.32 -10.58 3.01
C THR A 322 18.12 -10.43 4.29
N MET A 323 18.98 -11.42 4.57
CA MET A 323 19.90 -11.39 5.69
C MET A 323 21.34 -11.49 5.19
N GLU A 324 22.19 -10.62 5.72
CA GLU A 324 23.64 -10.69 5.53
C GLU A 324 24.27 -11.70 6.50
N ASN A 325 25.11 -12.58 5.98
CA ASN A 325 25.93 -13.46 6.78
C ASN A 325 27.30 -13.64 6.14
N GLN A 326 28.35 -13.11 6.79
CA GLN A 326 29.75 -13.28 6.38
C GLN A 326 30.05 -12.77 4.94
N GLY A 327 29.48 -11.64 4.57
CA GLY A 327 29.71 -10.97 3.28
C GLY A 327 28.86 -11.49 2.13
N VAL A 328 27.84 -12.29 2.43
CA VAL A 328 26.89 -12.83 1.45
C VAL A 328 25.48 -12.65 1.97
N PHE A 329 24.62 -12.05 1.16
CA PHE A 329 23.19 -11.97 1.41
C PHE A 329 22.50 -13.28 1.06
N THR A 330 21.49 -13.62 1.84
CA THR A 330 20.62 -14.78 1.61
C THR A 330 19.17 -14.39 1.82
N ILE A 331 18.26 -15.06 1.12
CA ILE A 331 16.81 -14.90 1.32
C ILE A 331 16.38 -15.84 2.44
N ASP A 332 15.63 -15.34 3.43
CA ASP A 332 14.96 -16.22 4.38
C ASP A 332 13.77 -16.90 3.69
N PRO A 333 13.77 -18.24 3.52
CA PRO A 333 12.66 -18.92 2.84
C PRO A 333 11.35 -18.86 3.62
N THR A 334 11.38 -18.46 4.90
CA THR A 334 10.20 -18.33 5.77
C THR A 334 9.67 -16.90 5.88
N ALA A 335 10.41 -15.92 5.35
CA ALA A 335 9.99 -14.52 5.27
C ALA A 335 9.85 -14.10 3.80
N VAL A 336 9.06 -14.88 3.06
CA VAL A 336 8.69 -14.59 1.67
C VAL A 336 7.19 -14.36 1.63
N ILE A 337 6.78 -13.18 1.20
CA ILE A 337 5.37 -12.83 1.03
C ILE A 337 5.09 -12.77 -0.47
N THR A 338 4.01 -13.40 -0.91
CA THR A 338 3.56 -13.36 -2.30
C THR A 338 2.15 -12.84 -2.37
N VAL A 339 1.96 -11.77 -3.15
CA VAL A 339 0.71 -11.04 -3.29
C VAL A 339 0.11 -11.31 -4.67
N ARG A 340 -1.20 -11.56 -4.72
CA ARG A 340 -1.97 -11.83 -5.94
C ARG A 340 -3.34 -11.18 -5.89
N GLY A 341 -3.93 -10.93 -7.06
CA GLY A 341 -5.23 -10.25 -7.16
C GLY A 341 -5.10 -8.79 -6.77
N GLY A 342 -6.11 -8.14 -6.19
CA GLY A 342 -5.91 -6.77 -5.73
C GLY A 342 -7.18 -6.01 -5.38
N PHE A 343 -7.12 -4.70 -5.55
CA PHE A 343 -8.14 -3.75 -5.13
C PHE A 343 -8.15 -2.53 -6.03
N TRP A 344 -9.25 -1.79 -6.01
CA TRP A 344 -9.26 -0.44 -6.58
C TRP A 344 -9.07 0.61 -5.50
N MET A 345 -8.52 1.75 -5.89
CA MET A 345 -8.43 2.92 -5.02
C MET A 345 -8.73 4.21 -5.76
N LEU A 346 -9.37 5.14 -5.07
CA LEU A 346 -9.73 6.44 -5.60
C LEU A 346 -9.53 7.52 -4.54
N LEU A 347 -8.81 8.58 -4.90
CA LEU A 347 -8.77 9.82 -4.14
C LEU A 347 -9.79 10.78 -4.74
N SER A 348 -10.60 11.41 -3.89
CA SER A 348 -11.63 12.36 -4.30
C SER A 348 -11.64 13.60 -3.43
N GLN A 349 -12.08 14.73 -4.00
CA GLN A 349 -12.22 15.98 -3.28
C GLN A 349 -13.12 15.78 -2.03
N PRO A 350 -12.77 16.39 -0.88
CA PRO A 350 -13.51 16.25 0.38
C PRO A 350 -15.02 16.50 0.33
#